data_AF-A0A955XDL9-F1
#
_entry.id   AF-A0A955XDL9-F1
#
_cell.length_a   1.000
_cell.length_b   1.000
_cell.length_c   1.000
_cell.angle_alpha   90.00
_cell.angle_beta   90.00
_cell.angle_gamma   90.00
#
_symmetry.space_group_name_H-M   'P 1'
#
loop_
_entity.id
_entity.type
_entity.pdbx_description
1 polymer ?
#
loop_
_entity_poly.entity_id
_entity_poly.type
_entity_poly.pdbx_seq_one_letter_code
_entity_poly.pdbx_strand_id
1 'polypeptide(L)'
;MRATLRVLGVLTALASASCLEAVSSCAGFVGHTVEAKAREVDDLPVGLEVTHDPVEVRARWDAARREYAWDFTTTVRALEGPVTIEEFGGLSKVAGRWVSGRTFDAQDFAEWYGCPAAEVSPDVPCADPKNWERSKRLQDSASRWYFIGRRPDGTRVKGEAPLRLVGAVGPQDGLQNAPP
;
A
#
# COMPACT_ATOMS: atom_id res chain seq x y z
N MET A 1 -86.85 40.67 15.16
CA MET A 1 -86.93 39.23 15.53
C MET A 1 -85.83 38.49 14.79
N ARG A 2 -85.02 37.74 15.55
CA ARG A 2 -84.12 36.61 15.22
C ARG A 2 -83.42 36.55 13.85
N ALA A 3 -82.11 36.26 13.94
CA ALA A 3 -81.31 35.32 13.11
C ALA A 3 -80.06 36.00 12.52
N THR A 4 -78.86 35.43 12.45
CA THR A 4 -78.21 34.24 13.01
C THR A 4 -76.72 34.43 12.71
N LEU A 5 -75.87 34.10 13.68
CA LEU A 5 -74.42 34.00 13.60
C LEU A 5 -73.99 32.94 12.57
N ARG A 6 -72.95 33.17 11.75
CA ARG A 6 -72.03 32.09 11.34
C ARG A 6 -70.68 32.61 10.83
N VAL A 7 -69.67 32.07 11.50
CA VAL A 7 -68.22 32.21 11.33
C VAL A 7 -67.75 31.34 10.15
N LEU A 8 -66.76 31.82 9.39
CA LEU A 8 -65.70 31.04 8.74
C LEU A 8 -64.64 32.10 8.34
N GLY A 9 -63.45 32.22 8.93
CA GLY A 9 -62.51 31.14 9.27
C GLY A 9 -61.61 30.85 8.07
N VAL A 10 -60.85 31.85 7.59
CA VAL A 10 -59.84 31.65 6.54
C VAL A 10 -58.59 31.05 7.18
N LEU A 11 -58.28 29.81 6.80
CA LEU A 11 -57.11 29.07 7.24
C LEU A 11 -55.82 29.72 6.71
N THR A 12 -54.90 29.94 7.64
CA THR A 12 -53.55 30.47 7.46
C THR A 12 -52.69 29.55 6.58
N ALA A 13 -51.99 30.15 5.62
CA ALA A 13 -51.04 29.50 4.73
C ALA A 13 -49.73 29.10 5.44
N LEU A 14 -49.12 28.06 4.90
CA LEU A 14 -47.90 27.38 5.30
C LEU A 14 -46.68 28.31 5.47
N ALA A 15 -45.94 28.13 6.56
CA ALA A 15 -44.55 28.56 6.66
C ALA A 15 -43.69 27.37 7.09
N SER A 16 -42.99 26.80 6.11
CA SER A 16 -41.98 25.77 6.26
C SER A 16 -40.77 26.38 6.97
N ALA A 17 -40.50 25.95 8.21
CA ALA A 17 -39.25 26.26 8.90
C ALA A 17 -38.34 25.03 8.84
N SER A 18 -37.19 25.24 8.22
CA SER A 18 -36.17 24.27 7.84
C SER A 18 -35.63 23.49 9.05
N CYS A 19 -35.56 22.16 8.91
CA CYS A 19 -34.68 21.34 9.73
C CYS A 19 -33.23 21.72 9.39
N LEU A 20 -32.53 22.38 10.32
CA LEU A 20 -31.07 22.44 10.28
C LEU A 20 -30.55 21.13 10.87
N GLU A 21 -30.16 20.21 9.99
CA GLU A 21 -29.37 19.05 10.38
C GLU A 21 -27.96 19.52 10.77
N ALA A 22 -27.62 19.37 12.06
CA ALA A 22 -26.24 19.47 12.52
C ALA A 22 -25.50 18.19 12.12
N VAL A 23 -24.99 18.17 10.89
CA VAL A 23 -24.14 17.09 10.40
C VAL A 23 -22.68 17.38 10.75
N SER A 24 -22.10 16.46 11.51
CA SER A 24 -20.75 15.91 11.34
C SER A 24 -19.57 16.88 11.30
N SER A 25 -18.83 16.94 12.41
CA SER A 25 -17.40 17.24 12.38
C SER A 25 -16.65 16.39 13.39
N CYS A 26 -16.45 15.12 13.03
CA CYS A 26 -15.28 14.35 13.48
C CYS A 26 -14.27 14.32 12.33
N ALA A 27 -13.75 15.48 11.94
CA ALA A 27 -12.57 15.57 11.09
C ALA A 27 -11.34 15.32 11.96
N GLY A 28 -10.87 14.08 11.99
CA GLY A 28 -9.76 13.68 12.86
C GLY A 28 -9.13 12.33 12.50
N PHE A 29 -9.09 11.97 11.22
CA PHE A 29 -8.16 10.97 10.72
C PHE A 29 -7.92 11.27 9.24
N VAL A 30 -6.84 11.98 8.92
CA VAL A 30 -6.33 12.06 7.55
C VAL A 30 -5.64 10.72 7.27
N GLY A 31 -6.45 9.66 7.16
CA GLY A 31 -6.02 8.44 6.52
C GLY A 31 -5.86 8.80 5.06
N HIS A 32 -4.63 8.95 4.59
CA HIS A 32 -4.34 8.94 3.16
C HIS A 32 -5.09 7.74 2.60
N THR A 33 -6.08 7.99 1.76
CA THR A 33 -6.86 6.91 1.19
C THR A 33 -5.89 6.02 0.44
N VAL A 34 -6.16 4.73 0.50
CA VAL A 34 -5.35 3.66 -0.06
C VAL A 34 -4.94 3.89 -1.53
N GLU A 35 -5.76 4.61 -2.30
CA GLU A 35 -5.48 5.04 -3.68
C GLU A 35 -4.53 6.25 -3.78
N ALA A 36 -4.50 7.11 -2.75
CA ALA A 36 -3.64 8.29 -2.71
C ALA A 36 -2.15 7.92 -2.70
N LYS A 37 -1.76 6.84 -2.01
CA LYS A 37 -0.36 6.38 -2.02
C LYS A 37 0.05 5.86 -3.39
N ALA A 38 -0.80 5.07 -4.05
CA ALA A 38 -0.52 4.60 -5.41
C ALA A 38 -0.35 5.77 -6.38
N ARG A 39 -1.20 6.80 -6.28
CA ARG A 39 -1.07 8.02 -7.08
C ARG A 39 0.20 8.81 -6.75
N GLU A 40 0.52 8.98 -5.47
CA GLU A 40 1.78 9.64 -5.06
C GLU A 40 2.99 8.97 -5.73
N VAL A 41 3.06 7.64 -5.66
CA VAL A 41 4.14 6.89 -6.31
C VAL A 41 4.10 7.08 -7.83
N ASP A 42 2.94 7.02 -8.46
CA ASP A 42 2.79 7.19 -9.91
C ASP A 42 3.27 8.56 -10.40
N ASP A 43 3.08 9.62 -9.60
CA ASP A 43 3.43 11.01 -9.96
C ASP A 43 4.92 11.36 -9.75
N LEU A 44 5.70 10.51 -9.06
CA LEU A 44 7.12 10.75 -8.83
C LEU A 44 7.99 10.39 -10.05
N PRO A 45 9.06 11.16 -10.34
CA PRO A 45 10.01 10.79 -11.38
C PRO A 45 10.76 9.51 -11.00
N VAL A 46 11.07 8.68 -12.00
CA VAL A 46 11.90 7.48 -11.79
C VAL A 46 13.35 7.90 -11.57
N GLY A 47 13.93 7.45 -10.47
CA GLY A 47 15.35 7.68 -10.15
C GLY A 47 16.04 6.49 -9.49
N LEU A 48 15.29 5.42 -9.25
CA LEU A 48 15.74 4.16 -8.68
C LEU A 48 15.35 3.01 -9.61
N GLU A 49 16.26 2.06 -9.78
CA GLU A 49 15.97 0.75 -10.32
C GLU A 49 15.69 -0.20 -9.14
N VAL A 50 14.62 -0.99 -9.27
CA VAL A 50 14.23 -2.00 -8.29
C VAL A 50 14.02 -3.30 -9.04
N THR A 51 14.56 -4.40 -8.51
CA THR A 51 14.40 -5.73 -9.08
C THR A 51 14.03 -6.74 -8.02
N HIS A 52 13.19 -7.70 -8.40
CA HIS A 52 12.93 -8.90 -7.59
C HIS A 52 13.52 -10.13 -8.27
N ASP A 53 14.11 -11.03 -7.48
CA ASP A 53 14.57 -12.32 -7.94
C ASP A 53 14.11 -13.46 -7.00
N PRO A 54 13.24 -14.37 -7.44
CA PRO A 54 12.53 -14.35 -8.73
C PRO A 54 11.35 -13.35 -8.72
N VAL A 55 10.95 -12.87 -9.90
CA VAL A 55 9.76 -12.01 -10.08
C VAL A 55 8.45 -12.78 -9.83
N GLU A 56 8.43 -14.06 -10.16
CA GLU A 56 7.33 -14.98 -9.87
C GLU A 56 7.77 -15.99 -8.81
N VAL A 57 7.11 -15.95 -7.66
CA VAL A 57 7.49 -16.73 -6.49
C VAL A 57 6.41 -17.76 -6.19
N ARG A 58 6.80 -19.01 -5.99
CA ARG A 58 5.90 -20.05 -5.46
C ARG A 58 5.99 -20.10 -3.95
N ALA A 59 4.88 -20.46 -3.31
CA ALA A 59 4.85 -20.54 -1.86
C ALA A 59 5.73 -21.69 -1.34
N ARG A 60 6.29 -21.51 -0.15
CA ARG A 60 6.71 -22.60 0.74
C ARG A 60 5.78 -22.64 1.95
N TRP A 61 5.58 -23.83 2.52
CA TRP A 61 4.88 -23.97 3.79
C TRP A 61 5.85 -23.79 4.96
N ASP A 62 5.56 -22.85 5.86
CA ASP A 62 6.26 -22.65 7.12
C ASP A 62 5.45 -23.34 8.24
N ALA A 63 5.81 -24.58 8.56
CA ALA A 63 5.11 -25.39 9.56
C ALA A 63 5.16 -24.79 10.97
N ALA A 64 6.27 -24.11 11.33
CA ALA A 64 6.43 -23.49 12.64
C ALA A 64 5.45 -22.32 12.83
N ARG A 65 5.21 -21.53 11.77
CA ARG A 65 4.27 -20.40 11.78
C ARG A 65 2.86 -20.77 11.34
N ARG A 66 2.68 -21.96 10.78
CA ARG A 66 1.44 -22.42 10.13
C ARG A 66 0.97 -21.41 9.07
N GLU A 67 1.88 -21.04 8.17
CA GLU A 67 1.71 -20.02 7.13
C GLU A 67 2.39 -20.43 5.84
N TYR A 68 1.92 -19.86 4.73
CA TYR A 68 2.64 -19.83 3.47
C TYR A 68 3.58 -18.63 3.44
N ALA A 69 4.78 -18.82 2.91
CA ALA A 69 5.76 -17.77 2.68
C ALA A 69 6.19 -17.78 1.21
N TRP A 70 6.40 -16.59 0.65
CA TRP A 70 6.97 -16.39 -0.67
C TRP A 70 8.25 -15.58 -0.49
N ASP A 71 9.39 -16.25 -0.57
CA ASP A 71 10.70 -15.61 -0.37
C ASP A 71 11.29 -15.17 -1.73
N PHE A 72 11.87 -13.98 -1.75
CA PHE A 72 12.51 -13.39 -2.91
C PHE A 72 13.62 -12.45 -2.46
N THR A 73 14.54 -12.12 -3.36
CA THR A 73 15.51 -11.05 -3.16
C THR A 73 14.95 -9.77 -3.74
N THR A 74 15.10 -8.66 -3.03
CA THR A 74 14.84 -7.32 -3.59
C THR A 74 16.15 -6.56 -3.66
N THR A 75 16.47 -5.99 -4.82
CA THR A 75 17.65 -5.14 -5.02
C THR A 75 17.21 -3.75 -5.46
N VAL A 76 17.84 -2.73 -4.89
CA VAL A 76 17.59 -1.31 -5.15
C VAL A 76 18.89 -0.63 -5.55
N ARG A 77 18.87 0.12 -6.65
CA ARG A 77 20.02 0.83 -7.19
C ARG A 77 19.61 2.23 -7.63
N ALA A 78 20.47 3.22 -7.45
CA ALA A 78 20.20 4.56 -7.97
C ALA A 78 20.60 4.66 -9.45
N LEU A 79 19.89 5.46 -10.25
CA LEU A 79 20.18 5.53 -11.70
C LEU A 79 21.31 6.50 -12.07
N GLU A 80 21.38 7.67 -11.43
CA GLU A 80 22.26 8.78 -11.88
C GLU A 80 23.20 9.30 -10.78
N GLY A 81 22.85 9.12 -9.51
CA GLY A 81 23.60 9.65 -8.37
C GLY A 81 23.04 9.12 -7.05
N PRO A 82 23.60 9.51 -5.90
CA PRO A 82 23.15 9.01 -4.60
C PRO A 82 21.70 9.41 -4.33
N VAL A 83 20.95 8.49 -3.73
CA VAL A 83 19.58 8.71 -3.27
C VAL A 83 19.45 8.15 -1.86
N THR A 84 18.94 8.95 -0.93
CA THR A 84 18.59 8.49 0.42
C THR A 84 17.14 8.01 0.43
N ILE A 85 16.91 6.74 0.76
CA ILE A 85 15.56 6.17 0.87
C ILE A 85 14.84 6.80 2.07
N GLU A 86 13.61 7.26 1.85
CA GLU A 86 12.75 7.85 2.89
C GLU A 86 11.64 6.88 3.31
N GLU A 87 11.07 6.17 2.33
CA GLU A 87 9.91 5.31 2.53
C GLU A 87 9.91 4.18 1.50
N PHE A 88 9.47 2.99 1.89
CA PHE A 88 9.18 1.89 0.95
C PHE A 88 8.02 1.03 1.43
N GLY A 89 7.44 0.24 0.53
CA GLY A 89 6.34 -0.65 0.87
C GLY A 89 5.76 -1.41 -0.31
N GLY A 90 4.72 -2.19 -0.03
CA GLY A 90 4.00 -2.97 -1.04
C GLY A 90 2.63 -2.38 -1.38
N LEU A 91 2.30 -2.34 -2.67
CA LEU A 91 0.96 -2.07 -3.19
C LEU A 91 0.40 -3.37 -3.78
N SER A 92 -0.70 -3.87 -3.23
CA SER A 92 -1.39 -5.09 -3.70
C SER A 92 -2.64 -4.73 -4.50
N LYS A 93 -2.95 -5.47 -5.56
CA LYS A 93 -4.18 -5.22 -6.34
C LYS A 93 -5.37 -6.00 -5.77
N VAL A 94 -6.37 -5.30 -5.26
CA VAL A 94 -7.61 -5.88 -4.69
C VAL A 94 -8.82 -5.33 -5.44
N ALA A 95 -9.63 -6.21 -6.03
CA ALA A 95 -10.82 -5.84 -6.81
C ALA A 95 -10.54 -4.75 -7.87
N GLY A 96 -9.38 -4.84 -8.54
CA GLY A 96 -8.96 -3.89 -9.58
C GLY A 96 -8.33 -2.59 -9.09
N ARG A 97 -8.28 -2.35 -7.76
CA ARG A 97 -7.70 -1.15 -7.14
C ARG A 97 -6.39 -1.46 -6.45
N TRP A 98 -5.48 -0.49 -6.43
CA TRP A 98 -4.24 -0.61 -5.67
C TRP A 98 -4.51 -0.36 -4.20
N VAL A 99 -3.97 -1.25 -3.37
CA VAL A 99 -4.06 -1.19 -1.92
C VAL A 99 -2.68 -1.15 -1.28
N SER A 100 -2.37 -0.05 -0.58
CA SER A 100 -1.15 0.04 0.21
C SER A 100 -1.22 -0.87 1.43
N GLY A 101 -0.18 -1.66 1.59
CA GLY A 101 0.12 -2.37 2.84
C GLY A 101 0.81 -1.45 3.84
N ARG A 102 1.57 -2.09 4.74
CA ARG A 102 2.46 -1.39 5.66
C ARG A 102 3.57 -0.68 4.88
N THR A 103 3.89 0.53 5.33
CA THR A 103 5.05 1.29 4.88
C THR A 103 6.17 1.16 5.90
N PHE A 104 7.39 1.30 5.42
CA PHE A 104 8.63 1.18 6.17
C PHE A 104 9.50 2.40 5.92
N ASP A 105 10.35 2.74 6.87
CA ASP A 105 11.14 3.97 6.83
C ASP A 105 12.62 3.73 6.47
N ALA A 106 13.42 4.80 6.49
CA ALA A 106 14.84 4.74 6.22
C ALA A 106 15.61 3.80 7.16
N GLN A 107 15.19 3.68 8.42
CA GLN A 107 15.85 2.81 9.38
C GLN A 107 15.59 1.35 9.04
N ASP A 108 14.34 0.99 8.74
CA ASP A 108 13.98 -0.35 8.26
C ASP A 108 14.79 -0.69 6.99
N PHE A 109 14.91 0.26 6.06
CA PHE A 109 15.68 0.04 4.83
C PHE A 109 17.16 -0.24 5.12
N ALA A 110 17.78 0.58 5.97
CA ALA A 110 19.19 0.44 6.31
C ALA A 110 19.50 -0.91 6.96
N GLU A 111 18.58 -1.40 7.82
CA GLU A 111 18.70 -2.69 8.49
C GLU A 111 18.53 -3.85 7.50
N TRP A 112 17.44 -3.86 6.71
CA TRP A 112 17.08 -5.03 5.91
C TRP A 112 17.90 -5.17 4.64
N TYR A 113 18.28 -4.04 4.03
CA TYR A 113 19.02 -4.02 2.77
C TYR A 113 20.54 -3.92 2.97
N GLY A 114 21.00 -3.84 4.23
CA GLY A 114 22.42 -3.74 4.56
C GLY A 114 23.08 -2.44 4.07
N CYS A 115 22.32 -1.35 3.99
CA CYS A 115 22.78 -0.06 3.46
C CYS A 115 22.74 1.05 4.51
N PRO A 116 23.89 1.36 5.15
CA PRO A 116 23.97 2.41 6.16
C PRO A 116 23.43 3.75 5.65
N ALA A 117 22.79 4.50 6.54
CA ALA A 117 22.14 5.78 6.23
C ALA A 117 21.06 5.71 5.14
N ALA A 118 20.62 4.51 4.75
CA ALA A 118 19.65 4.29 3.69
C ALA A 118 20.04 4.91 2.34
N GLU A 119 21.34 5.08 2.08
CA GLU A 119 21.84 5.64 0.83
C GLU A 119 22.10 4.54 -0.20
N VAL A 120 21.52 4.70 -1.38
CA VAL A 120 21.77 3.87 -2.56
C VAL A 120 22.52 4.70 -3.60
N SER A 121 23.44 4.07 -4.33
CA SER A 121 24.18 4.71 -5.43
C SER A 121 24.14 3.85 -6.70
N PRO A 122 24.55 4.37 -7.86
CA PRO A 122 24.62 3.58 -9.09
C PRO A 122 25.62 2.42 -9.02
N ASP A 123 26.72 2.60 -8.28
CA ASP A 123 27.82 1.64 -8.23
C ASP A 123 27.67 0.62 -7.08
N VAL A 124 26.89 0.97 -6.06
CA VAL A 124 26.68 0.14 -4.86
C VAL A 124 25.17 -0.09 -4.66
N PRO A 125 24.60 -1.14 -5.26
CA PRO A 125 23.21 -1.51 -5.02
C PRO A 125 23.04 -2.08 -3.62
N CYS A 126 21.84 -1.90 -3.07
CA CYS A 126 21.42 -2.42 -1.77
C CYS A 126 20.48 -3.59 -1.98
N ALA A 127 20.57 -4.64 -1.17
CA ALA A 127 19.75 -5.82 -1.36
C ALA A 127 19.27 -6.43 -0.05
N ASP A 128 17.99 -6.79 -0.01
CA ASP A 128 17.42 -7.67 0.99
C ASP A 128 17.32 -9.09 0.40
N PRO A 129 18.26 -10.00 0.72
CA PRO A 129 18.26 -11.36 0.22
C PRO A 129 17.27 -12.28 0.94
N LYS A 130 16.58 -11.76 1.97
CA LYS A 130 15.64 -12.52 2.80
C LYS A 130 14.26 -11.85 2.81
N ASN A 131 13.91 -11.15 1.74
CA ASN A 131 12.60 -10.53 1.62
C ASN A 131 11.52 -11.62 1.51
N TRP A 132 10.35 -11.37 2.06
CA TRP A 132 9.26 -12.33 2.07
C TRP A 132 7.89 -11.66 2.13
N GLU A 133 6.92 -12.36 1.56
CA GLU A 133 5.49 -12.16 1.81
C GLU A 133 4.93 -13.38 2.55
N ARG A 134 3.92 -13.18 3.43
CA ARG A 134 3.31 -14.27 4.20
C ARG A 134 1.79 -14.20 4.21
N SER A 135 1.16 -15.37 4.24
CA SER A 135 -0.30 -15.49 4.38
C SER A 135 -0.69 -16.82 5.02
N LYS A 136 -1.82 -16.82 5.73
CA LYS A 136 -2.46 -18.06 6.20
C LYS A 136 -3.11 -18.87 5.06
N ARG A 137 -3.27 -18.27 3.89
CA ARG A 137 -3.93 -18.88 2.73
C ARG A 137 -2.99 -18.88 1.54
N LEU A 138 -3.00 -19.99 0.81
CA LEU A 138 -2.38 -20.07 -0.49
C LEU A 138 -3.21 -19.22 -1.46
N GLN A 139 -2.57 -18.26 -2.13
CA GLN A 139 -3.27 -17.30 -2.98
C GLN A 139 -2.38 -16.83 -4.12
N ASP A 140 -3.00 -16.60 -5.26
CA ASP A 140 -2.40 -15.80 -6.31
C ASP A 140 -2.51 -14.33 -5.94
N SER A 141 -1.42 -13.59 -6.08
CA SER A 141 -1.42 -12.13 -5.93
C SER A 141 -0.52 -11.48 -6.97
N ALA A 142 -0.86 -10.24 -7.31
CA ALA A 142 0.02 -9.33 -8.02
C ALA A 142 0.21 -8.11 -7.12
N SER A 143 1.45 -7.86 -6.74
CA SER A 143 1.86 -6.69 -6.00
C SER A 143 2.92 -5.93 -6.79
N ARG A 144 3.12 -4.66 -6.43
CA ARG A 144 4.30 -3.90 -6.78
C ARG A 144 4.93 -3.37 -5.51
N TRP A 145 6.24 -3.56 -5.36
CA TRP A 145 7.00 -2.88 -4.33
C TRP A 145 7.40 -1.52 -4.86
N TYR A 146 7.35 -0.51 -3.99
CA TYR A 146 7.78 0.84 -4.31
C TYR A 146 8.80 1.33 -3.28
N PHE A 147 9.68 2.20 -3.74
CA PHE A 147 10.68 2.89 -2.95
C PHE A 147 10.63 4.36 -3.32
N ILE A 148 10.60 5.23 -2.31
CA ILE A 148 10.70 6.68 -2.48
C ILE A 148 11.97 7.13 -1.77
N GLY A 149 12.79 7.90 -2.49
CA GLY A 149 13.99 8.49 -1.93
C GLY A 149 14.17 9.93 -2.35
N ARG A 150 15.16 10.58 -1.73
CA ARG A 150 15.52 11.98 -1.97
C ARG A 150 16.94 12.08 -2.50
N ARG A 151 17.10 12.85 -3.58
CA ARG A 151 18.40 13.25 -4.14
C ARG A 151 18.99 14.43 -3.35
N PRO A 152 20.31 14.70 -3.43
CA PRO A 152 20.95 15.82 -2.73
C PRO A 152 20.39 17.20 -3.07
N ASP A 153 19.81 17.37 -4.25
CA ASP A 153 19.14 18.61 -4.69
C ASP A 153 17.74 18.80 -4.05
N GLY A 154 17.29 17.84 -3.24
CA GLY A 154 15.98 17.83 -2.60
C GLY A 154 14.88 17.15 -3.42
N THR A 155 15.15 16.75 -4.66
CA THR A 155 14.18 16.09 -5.54
C THR A 155 13.81 14.71 -5.01
N ARG A 156 12.51 14.43 -4.87
CA ARG A 156 12.02 13.07 -4.57
C ARG A 156 11.93 12.26 -5.85
N VAL A 157 12.37 11.01 -5.79
CA VAL A 157 12.33 10.06 -6.89
C VAL A 157 11.76 8.73 -6.41
N LYS A 158 11.28 7.92 -7.35
CA LYS A 158 10.80 6.56 -7.08
C LYS A 158 11.58 5.48 -7.81
N GLY A 159 11.39 4.25 -7.34
CA GLY A 159 11.59 3.02 -8.08
C GLY A 159 10.50 2.03 -7.72
N GLU A 160 10.16 1.14 -8.65
CA GLU A 160 9.10 0.14 -8.46
C GLU A 160 9.49 -1.18 -9.13
N ALA A 161 9.07 -2.29 -8.55
CA ALA A 161 9.20 -3.61 -9.15
C ALA A 161 7.93 -4.44 -8.98
N PRO A 162 7.47 -5.16 -10.03
CA PRO A 162 6.33 -6.06 -9.92
C PRO A 162 6.74 -7.37 -9.25
N LEU A 163 5.84 -7.93 -8.46
CA LEU A 163 5.99 -9.24 -7.82
C LEU A 163 4.72 -10.06 -8.02
N ARG A 164 4.88 -11.31 -8.48
CA ARG A 164 3.81 -12.27 -8.68
C ARG A 164 3.92 -13.37 -7.63
N LEU A 165 2.97 -13.40 -6.69
CA LEU A 165 2.83 -14.51 -5.75
C LEU A 165 1.96 -15.56 -6.40
N VAL A 166 2.48 -16.78 -6.54
CA VAL A 166 1.75 -17.91 -7.11
C VAL A 166 1.05 -18.67 -5.98
N GLY A 167 -0.25 -18.91 -6.16
CA GLY A 167 -1.10 -19.72 -5.29
C GLY A 167 -0.82 -21.22 -5.41
N ALA A 168 0.45 -21.60 -5.50
CA ALA A 168 0.91 -22.98 -5.57
C ALA A 168 2.20 -23.13 -4.77
N VAL A 169 2.34 -24.27 -4.09
CA VAL A 169 3.57 -24.64 -3.40
C VAL A 169 4.63 -25.03 -4.43
N GLY A 170 5.86 -24.54 -4.28
CA GLY A 170 6.99 -24.92 -5.14
C GLY A 170 7.37 -26.39 -4.98
N PRO A 171 8.21 -26.96 -5.88
CA PRO A 171 8.85 -28.23 -5.60
C PRO A 171 9.59 -28.09 -4.27
N GLN A 172 9.14 -28.78 -3.23
CA GLN A 172 9.89 -28.82 -1.98
C GLN A 172 11.11 -29.71 -2.24
N ASP A 173 12.29 -29.26 -1.86
CA ASP A 173 13.45 -30.12 -1.70
C ASP A 173 13.14 -31.17 -0.61
N GLY A 174 12.40 -32.21 -0.97
CA GLY A 174 12.20 -33.42 -0.18
C GLY A 174 11.08 -33.46 0.88
N LEU A 175 10.18 -32.48 0.98
CA LEU A 175 9.10 -32.51 1.99
C LEU A 175 7.70 -32.55 1.34
N GLN A 176 6.95 -33.64 1.58
CA GLN A 176 5.66 -33.92 0.93
C GLN A 176 4.42 -33.43 1.71
N ASN A 177 4.55 -32.51 2.68
CA ASN A 177 3.48 -32.28 3.68
C ASN A 177 3.09 -30.80 3.83
N ALA A 178 2.71 -30.12 2.74
CA ALA A 178 1.90 -28.91 2.87
C ALA A 178 0.44 -29.33 3.15
N PRO A 179 -0.22 -28.77 4.19
CA PRO A 179 -1.65 -29.00 4.37
C PRO A 179 -2.44 -28.43 3.17
N PRO A 180 -3.61 -29.02 2.84
CA PRO A 180 -4.47 -28.52 1.76
C PRO A 180 -4.96 -27.09 2.01
#